data_AF-A0A1Y2RE98-F1
#
_entry.id   AF-A0A1Y2RE98-F1
#
_cell.length_a   1.000
_cell.length_b   1.000
_cell.length_c   1.000
_cell.angle_alpha   90.00
_cell.angle_beta   90.00
_cell.angle_gamma   90.00
#
_symmetry.space_group_name_H-M   'P 1'
#
loop_
_entity.id
_entity.type
_entity.pdbx_description
1 polymer ?
#
loop_
_entity_poly.entity_id
_entity_poly.type
_entity_poly.pdbx_seq_one_letter_code
_entity_poly.pdbx_strand_id
1 'polypeptide(L)'
;MYSFKGNVSVVENKVESKAKVGKTLTSTATIKVPAGSAVTLICNEAAMFTIGKPGTYALTMFGDSCRVSSNSVSANYVKYVWAQMTKPSGSAGSNRKAYMNTVGAVSRNINNVWIDTRLDTVNYSGLVNDFPLSWKSYADAKEFEFLLYNTDNISAPFFTTYVSKLKIPVKDFSKKIKPGTSYFWTAAIKGEVNEELKIFNYVSKETFAVILDNIKKQGAAFEAPAEQAYRIGFMLEDAHYLAEALEYYNKAAALDTANALYRTTLMSFKKDYEIK
;
A
#
# COMPACT_ATOMS: atom_id res chain seq x y z
N MET A 1 12.54 -25.97 11.51
CA MET A 1 13.89 -25.63 12.04
C MET A 1 14.47 -26.88 12.71
N TYR A 2 15.79 -26.99 12.91
CA TYR A 2 16.38 -28.15 13.58
C TYR A 2 17.56 -27.80 14.48
N SER A 3 17.81 -28.67 15.46
CA SER A 3 19.06 -28.79 16.20
C SER A 3 19.65 -30.19 15.99
N PHE A 4 20.95 -30.36 16.20
CA PHE A 4 21.59 -31.66 16.02
C PHE A 4 22.79 -31.86 16.94
N LYS A 5 23.15 -33.12 17.14
CA LYS A 5 24.37 -33.58 17.79
C LYS A 5 25.11 -34.50 16.82
N GLY A 6 26.43 -34.34 16.68
CA GLY A 6 27.25 -35.13 15.75
C GLY A 6 27.34 -34.54 14.34
N ASN A 7 27.73 -35.36 13.35
CA ASN A 7 28.11 -34.91 12.01
C ASN A 7 26.97 -35.02 10.99
N VAL A 8 25.86 -34.34 11.24
CA VAL A 8 24.67 -34.39 10.38
C VAL A 8 24.89 -33.57 9.10
N SER A 9 24.38 -34.06 7.97
CA SER A 9 24.32 -33.31 6.70
C SER A 9 22.89 -33.20 6.17
N VAL A 10 22.67 -32.18 5.35
CA VAL A 10 21.38 -31.83 4.75
C VAL A 10 21.56 -31.72 3.23
N VAL A 11 20.65 -32.35 2.48
CA VAL A 11 20.54 -32.22 1.04
C VAL A 11 19.32 -31.37 0.69
N GLU A 12 19.56 -30.19 0.13
CA GLU A 12 18.54 -29.27 -0.39
C GLU A 12 18.93 -28.86 -1.82
N ASN A 13 17.97 -28.82 -2.75
CA ASN A 13 18.22 -28.45 -4.15
C ASN A 13 19.38 -29.23 -4.80
N LYS A 14 19.50 -30.52 -4.47
CA LYS A 14 20.58 -31.44 -4.91
C LYS A 14 21.99 -31.09 -4.40
N VAL A 15 22.13 -30.15 -3.46
CA VAL A 15 23.41 -29.79 -2.83
C VAL A 15 23.45 -30.34 -1.42
N GLU A 16 24.48 -31.12 -1.11
CA GLU A 16 24.75 -31.59 0.25
C GLU A 16 25.58 -30.56 1.02
N SER A 17 25.14 -30.24 2.24
CA SER A 17 25.79 -29.28 3.12
C SER A 17 25.80 -29.78 4.57
N LYS A 18 26.78 -29.33 5.35
CA LYS A 18 26.78 -29.60 6.79
C LYS A 18 25.56 -28.97 7.45
N ALA A 19 24.94 -29.70 8.36
CA ALA A 19 23.84 -29.22 9.17
C ALA A 19 24.26 -27.95 9.96
N LYS A 20 23.35 -26.97 10.04
CA LYS A 20 23.53 -25.74 10.81
C LYS A 20 22.35 -25.58 11.76
N VAL A 21 22.64 -25.46 13.06
CA VAL A 21 21.61 -25.29 14.09
C VAL A 21 20.79 -24.04 13.78
N GLY A 22 19.47 -24.13 13.90
CA GLY A 22 18.58 -23.00 13.68
C GLY A 22 18.22 -22.71 12.23
N LYS A 23 18.77 -23.45 11.24
CA LYS A 23 18.37 -23.30 9.84
C LYS A 23 16.97 -23.89 9.61
N THR A 24 16.14 -23.20 8.83
CA THR A 24 14.85 -23.74 8.34
C THR A 24 15.11 -24.65 7.14
N LEU A 25 14.39 -25.78 7.09
CA LEU A 25 14.47 -26.75 5.99
C LEU A 25 13.17 -26.72 5.20
N THR A 26 13.26 -26.88 3.88
CA THR A 26 12.09 -27.08 3.04
C THR A 26 11.53 -28.49 3.22
N SER A 27 10.24 -28.69 2.93
CA SER A 27 9.60 -30.02 3.00
C SER A 27 10.24 -31.05 2.06
N THR A 28 10.95 -30.59 1.03
CA THR A 28 11.67 -31.41 0.04
C THR A 28 13.10 -31.76 0.45
N ALA A 29 13.58 -31.28 1.59
CA ALA A 29 14.94 -31.57 2.06
C ALA A 29 15.09 -33.01 2.55
N THR A 30 16.33 -33.51 2.49
CA THR A 30 16.72 -34.81 3.04
C THR A 30 17.80 -34.62 4.10
N ILE A 31 17.64 -35.28 5.24
CA ILE A 31 18.60 -35.25 6.35
C ILE A 31 19.34 -36.58 6.40
N LYS A 32 20.67 -36.53 6.45
CA LYS A 32 21.53 -37.69 6.68
C LYS A 32 22.04 -37.66 8.12
N VAL A 33 21.71 -38.70 8.87
CA VAL A 33 22.10 -38.88 10.27
C VAL A 33 23.11 -40.02 10.35
N PRO A 34 24.40 -39.75 10.61
CA PRO A 34 25.40 -40.80 10.82
C PRO A 34 25.24 -41.53 12.16
N ALA A 35 25.99 -42.62 12.33
CA ALA A 35 26.13 -43.30 13.61
C ALA A 35 26.59 -42.33 14.73
N GLY A 36 25.98 -42.45 15.92
CA GLY A 36 26.27 -41.57 17.06
C GLY A 36 25.76 -40.14 16.93
N SER A 37 25.03 -39.81 15.86
CA SER A 37 24.42 -38.49 15.64
C SER A 37 22.92 -38.50 15.90
N ALA A 38 22.35 -37.34 16.22
CA ALA A 38 20.91 -37.18 16.38
C ALA A 38 20.46 -35.81 15.87
N VAL A 39 19.23 -35.73 15.36
CA VAL A 39 18.61 -34.49 14.87
C VAL A 39 17.27 -34.29 15.53
N THR A 40 17.05 -33.13 16.14
CA THR A 40 15.75 -32.73 16.65
C THR A 40 15.13 -31.74 15.67
N LEU A 41 13.97 -32.10 15.12
CA LEU A 41 13.20 -31.27 14.21
C LEU A 41 12.10 -30.57 14.98
N ILE A 42 11.89 -29.29 14.66
CA ILE A 42 10.79 -28.47 15.14
C ILE A 42 9.89 -28.15 13.94
N CYS A 43 8.67 -28.69 13.97
CA CYS A 43 7.61 -28.50 12.99
C CYS A 43 6.54 -27.51 13.48
N ASN A 44 5.96 -26.75 12.55
CA ASN A 44 4.67 -26.05 12.71
C ASN A 44 4.51 -25.36 14.07
N GLU A 45 5.59 -24.72 14.53
CA GLU A 45 5.59 -23.78 15.67
C GLU A 45 5.26 -24.38 17.06
N ALA A 46 5.03 -25.70 17.19
CA ALA A 46 4.69 -26.33 18.46
C ALA A 46 4.99 -27.84 18.57
N ALA A 47 5.37 -28.52 17.48
CA ALA A 47 5.68 -29.96 17.51
C ALA A 47 7.19 -30.17 17.35
N MET A 48 7.76 -31.06 18.17
CA MET A 48 9.17 -31.46 18.04
C MET A 48 9.34 -32.97 18.12
N PHE A 49 10.26 -33.51 17.33
CA PHE A 49 10.63 -34.92 17.41
C PHE A 49 12.12 -35.11 17.11
N THR A 50 12.68 -36.21 17.60
CA THR A 50 14.11 -36.51 17.47
C THR A 50 14.35 -37.77 16.64
N ILE A 51 15.24 -37.68 15.66
CA ILE A 51 15.78 -38.78 14.88
C ILE A 51 17.15 -39.14 15.44
N GLY A 52 17.25 -40.25 16.19
CA GLY A 52 18.50 -40.76 16.73
C GLY A 52 19.05 -41.99 16.02
N LYS A 53 18.30 -42.55 15.07
CA LYS A 53 18.73 -43.72 14.29
C LYS A 53 19.56 -43.26 13.09
N PRO A 54 20.68 -43.94 12.79
CA PRO A 54 21.46 -43.63 11.60
C PRO A 54 20.66 -43.93 10.33
N GLY A 55 20.71 -43.04 9.35
CA GLY A 55 19.96 -43.20 8.12
C GLY A 55 19.84 -41.92 7.30
N THR A 56 19.18 -42.05 6.16
CA THR A 56 18.82 -40.94 5.27
C THR A 56 17.31 -40.77 5.29
N TYR A 57 16.83 -39.59 5.68
CA TYR A 57 15.42 -39.33 5.91
C TYR A 57 14.95 -38.14 5.07
N ALA A 58 14.05 -38.40 4.13
CA ALA A 58 13.30 -37.35 3.44
C ALA A 58 12.28 -36.71 4.40
N LEU A 59 12.24 -35.38 4.47
CA LEU A 59 11.35 -34.68 5.40
C LEU A 59 9.86 -34.87 5.09
N THR A 60 9.51 -35.20 3.85
CA THR A 60 8.14 -35.55 3.44
C THR A 60 7.55 -36.72 4.22
N MET A 61 8.38 -37.64 4.73
CA MET A 61 7.94 -38.81 5.50
C MET A 61 7.42 -38.47 6.89
N PHE A 62 7.67 -37.25 7.39
CA PHE A 62 7.29 -36.82 8.74
C PHE A 62 6.10 -35.86 8.75
N GLY A 63 5.32 -35.78 7.67
CA GLY A 63 4.16 -34.90 7.57
C GLY A 63 3.15 -35.07 8.72
N ASP A 64 2.92 -36.30 9.16
CA ASP A 64 1.98 -36.60 10.25
C ASP A 64 2.54 -36.25 11.64
N SER A 65 3.86 -36.34 11.83
CA SER A 65 4.55 -35.93 13.06
C SER A 65 4.54 -34.41 13.28
N CYS A 66 4.16 -33.65 12.25
CA CYS A 66 4.02 -32.20 12.30
C CYS A 66 2.56 -31.73 12.49
N ARG A 67 1.59 -32.63 12.71
CA ARG A 67 0.18 -32.28 12.97
C ARG A 67 0.02 -31.73 14.39
N VAL A 68 -0.45 -30.48 14.49
CA VAL A 68 -0.71 -29.81 15.78
C VAL A 68 -2.20 -29.95 16.09
N SER A 69 -2.58 -30.78 17.06
CA SER A 69 -3.99 -31.05 17.39
C SER A 69 -4.57 -30.20 18.53
N SER A 70 -3.82 -29.22 19.07
CA SER A 70 -4.33 -28.38 20.17
C SER A 70 -3.99 -26.89 20.04
N ASN A 71 -5.04 -26.06 20.11
CA ASN A 71 -4.97 -24.60 20.22
C ASN A 71 -5.07 -24.19 21.70
N SER A 72 -4.05 -24.46 22.50
CA SER A 72 -3.97 -23.98 23.88
C SER A 72 -3.36 -22.57 23.95
N VAL A 73 -3.65 -21.84 25.03
CA VAL A 73 -3.05 -20.51 25.29
C VAL A 73 -1.52 -20.57 25.29
N SER A 74 -0.95 -21.60 25.91
CA SER A 74 0.50 -21.82 25.92
C SER A 74 1.07 -22.13 24.54
N ALA A 75 0.36 -22.91 23.72
CA ALA A 75 0.75 -23.16 22.34
C ALA A 75 0.75 -21.86 21.51
N ASN A 76 -0.25 -21.00 21.69
CA ASN A 76 -0.30 -19.70 21.01
C ASN A 76 0.81 -18.74 21.46
N TYR A 77 1.19 -18.76 22.75
CA TYR A 77 2.33 -17.98 23.23
C TYR A 77 3.66 -18.47 22.63
N VAL A 78 3.89 -19.78 22.57
CA VAL A 78 5.09 -20.36 21.96
C VAL A 78 5.13 -20.04 20.45
N LYS A 79 4.00 -20.13 19.75
CA LYS A 79 3.86 -19.70 18.34
C LYS A 79 4.24 -18.22 18.15
N TYR A 80 3.76 -17.35 19.04
CA TYR A 80 4.10 -15.93 18.99
C TYR A 80 5.60 -15.69 19.17
N VAL A 81 6.22 -16.26 20.22
CA VAL A 81 7.66 -16.12 20.47
C VAL A 81 8.45 -16.67 19.28
N TRP A 82 8.05 -17.83 18.76
CA TRP A 82 8.65 -18.45 17.60
C TRP A 82 8.60 -17.55 16.36
N ALA A 83 7.42 -17.01 16.04
CA ALA A 83 7.24 -16.10 14.91
C ALA A 83 8.12 -14.85 15.02
N GLN A 84 8.33 -14.31 16.22
CA GLN A 84 9.22 -13.16 16.43
C GLN A 84 10.70 -13.52 16.21
N MET A 85 11.13 -14.73 16.60
CA MET A 85 12.52 -15.18 16.40
C MET A 85 12.83 -15.55 14.94
N THR A 86 11.82 -15.96 14.16
CA THR A 86 12.01 -16.43 12.78
C THR A 86 11.54 -15.42 11.71
N LYS A 87 11.07 -14.23 12.11
CA LYS A 87 10.71 -13.17 11.17
C LYS A 87 11.93 -12.82 10.30
N PRO A 88 11.79 -12.79 8.97
CA PRO A 88 12.84 -12.28 8.09
C PRO A 88 13.23 -10.86 8.50
N SER A 89 14.53 -10.57 8.55
CA SER A 89 15.04 -9.24 8.83
C SER A 89 14.80 -8.32 7.62
N GLY A 90 13.63 -7.69 7.56
CA GLY A 90 13.37 -6.54 6.69
C GLY A 90 13.57 -5.22 7.44
N SER A 91 13.84 -4.13 6.72
CA SER A 91 13.83 -2.80 7.32
C SER A 91 12.39 -2.39 7.66
N ALA A 92 12.19 -1.72 8.79
CA ALA A 92 10.85 -1.30 9.23
C ALA A 92 10.10 -0.44 8.19
N GLY A 93 10.83 0.21 7.28
CA GLY A 93 10.28 1.03 6.21
C GLY A 93 9.84 0.27 4.94
N SER A 94 10.20 -1.00 4.77
CA SER A 94 9.89 -1.75 3.53
C SER A 94 8.56 -2.49 3.53
N ASN A 95 7.92 -2.62 4.71
CA ASN A 95 6.56 -3.14 4.83
C ASN A 95 5.98 -2.74 6.20
N ARG A 96 5.32 -1.58 6.26
CA ARG A 96 4.80 -1.05 7.53
C ARG A 96 3.80 -2.01 8.17
N LYS A 97 2.96 -2.69 7.39
CA LYS A 97 1.99 -3.67 7.91
C LYS A 97 2.67 -4.88 8.57
N ALA A 98 3.75 -5.42 7.98
CA ALA A 98 4.46 -6.57 8.53
C ALA A 98 5.31 -6.23 9.77
N TYR A 99 5.83 -4.99 9.84
CA TYR A 99 6.83 -4.61 10.85
C TYR A 99 6.33 -3.62 11.92
N MET A 100 5.28 -2.84 11.66
CA MET A 100 4.79 -1.80 12.57
C MET A 100 3.36 -2.01 13.08
N ASN A 101 2.59 -2.93 12.47
CA ASN A 101 1.21 -3.17 12.88
C ASN A 101 1.14 -3.67 14.34
N THR A 102 2.08 -4.48 14.79
CA THR A 102 2.06 -5.07 16.14
C THR A 102 3.28 -4.63 16.94
N VAL A 103 3.06 -3.83 17.98
CA VAL A 103 4.07 -3.52 19.00
C VAL A 103 3.55 -4.02 20.35
N GLY A 104 4.12 -5.11 20.85
CA GLY A 104 3.63 -5.79 22.05
C GLY A 104 2.22 -6.36 21.85
N ALA A 105 1.28 -6.02 22.74
CA ALA A 105 -0.12 -6.48 22.68
C ALA A 105 -1.05 -5.55 21.88
N VAL A 106 -0.52 -4.46 21.31
CA VAL A 106 -1.32 -3.47 20.56
C VAL A 106 -1.13 -3.72 19.06
N SER A 107 -2.23 -4.09 18.38
CA SER A 107 -2.31 -4.08 16.93
C SER A 107 -2.94 -2.76 16.48
N ARG A 108 -2.28 -2.06 15.56
CA ARG A 108 -2.80 -0.85 14.90
C ARG A 108 -3.07 -1.19 13.45
N ASN A 109 -4.23 -0.79 12.91
CA ASN A 109 -4.49 -0.95 11.49
C ASN A 109 -3.57 -0.01 10.70
N ILE A 110 -2.43 -0.52 10.21
CA ILE A 110 -1.45 0.23 9.45
C ILE A 110 -1.49 -0.26 8.01
N ASN A 111 -1.89 0.63 7.11
CA ASN A 111 -1.93 0.38 5.68
C ASN A 111 -0.55 0.60 5.06
N ASN A 112 -0.19 -0.23 4.08
CA ASN A 112 1.02 -0.04 3.29
C ASN A 112 0.84 1.05 2.21
N VAL A 113 -0.39 1.41 1.90
CA VAL A 113 -0.73 2.56 1.06
C VAL A 113 -1.11 3.74 1.93
N TRP A 114 -0.60 4.92 1.59
CA TRP A 114 -1.00 6.19 2.22
C TRP A 114 -1.44 7.16 1.15
N ILE A 115 -2.61 7.75 1.34
CA ILE A 115 -3.13 8.79 0.45
C ILE A 115 -2.92 10.13 1.14
N ASP A 116 -2.40 11.11 0.40
CA ASP A 116 -2.14 12.45 0.94
C ASP A 116 -3.44 13.11 1.41
N THR A 117 -3.40 13.79 2.55
CA THR A 117 -4.57 14.46 3.15
C THR A 117 -5.14 15.56 2.24
N ARG A 118 -4.32 16.12 1.34
CA ARG A 118 -4.80 17.05 0.31
C ARG A 118 -5.77 16.41 -0.69
N LEU A 119 -5.84 15.08 -0.72
CA LEU A 119 -6.78 14.30 -1.52
C LEU A 119 -7.93 13.71 -0.66
N ASP A 120 -8.10 14.17 0.59
CA ASP A 120 -9.24 13.80 1.45
C ASP A 120 -10.57 14.11 0.79
N THR A 121 -10.65 15.22 0.07
CA THR A 121 -11.78 15.59 -0.77
C THR A 121 -11.26 16.12 -2.10
N VAL A 122 -11.86 15.65 -3.20
CA VAL A 122 -11.60 16.17 -4.54
C VAL A 122 -12.92 16.53 -5.18
N ASN A 123 -13.04 17.78 -5.64
CA ASN A 123 -14.18 18.25 -6.42
C ASN A 123 -13.78 18.24 -7.92
N TYR A 124 -14.51 17.48 -8.72
CA TYR A 124 -14.25 17.31 -10.14
C TYR A 124 -15.42 17.83 -10.96
N SER A 125 -15.16 18.77 -11.89
CA SER A 125 -16.22 19.39 -12.71
C SER A 125 -16.49 18.69 -14.05
N GLY A 126 -15.64 17.74 -14.45
CA GLY A 126 -15.69 17.12 -15.78
C GLY A 126 -15.12 17.97 -16.92
N LEU A 127 -14.45 19.09 -16.62
CA LEU A 127 -13.76 19.91 -17.61
C LEU A 127 -12.31 19.46 -17.83
N VAL A 128 -11.61 19.11 -16.75
CA VAL A 128 -10.18 18.73 -16.77
C VAL A 128 -10.02 17.28 -16.31
N ASN A 129 -9.77 16.38 -17.26
CA ASN A 129 -9.85 14.93 -17.01
C ASN A 129 -8.50 14.24 -16.76
N ASP A 130 -7.39 14.94 -17.00
CA ASP A 130 -6.04 14.37 -16.89
C ASP A 130 -5.45 14.44 -15.47
N PHE A 131 -6.16 15.08 -14.52
CA PHE A 131 -5.71 15.15 -13.12
C PHE A 131 -5.65 13.73 -12.50
N PRO A 132 -4.55 13.36 -11.83
CA PRO A 132 -4.42 12.06 -11.19
C PRO A 132 -4.87 12.06 -9.72
N LEU A 133 -5.50 10.98 -9.29
CA LEU A 133 -5.52 10.60 -7.88
C LEU A 133 -4.28 9.76 -7.59
N SER A 134 -3.50 10.13 -6.58
CA SER A 134 -2.20 9.52 -6.28
C SER A 134 -2.09 9.05 -4.82
N TRP A 135 -1.15 8.15 -4.58
CA TRP A 135 -0.84 7.62 -3.27
C TRP A 135 0.64 7.30 -3.14
N LYS A 136 1.11 7.03 -1.93
CA LYS A 136 2.44 6.48 -1.66
C LYS A 136 2.32 5.03 -1.24
N SER A 137 3.30 4.22 -1.62
CA SER A 137 3.45 2.85 -1.14
C SER A 137 4.65 2.76 -0.23
N TYR A 138 4.45 2.14 0.94
CA TYR A 138 5.49 1.76 1.90
C TYR A 138 5.77 0.25 1.86
N ALA A 139 5.49 -0.36 0.71
CA ALA A 139 5.90 -1.71 0.38
C ALA A 139 6.36 -1.80 -1.09
N ASP A 140 7.23 -2.77 -1.37
CA ASP A 140 7.74 -3.09 -2.71
C ASP A 140 6.70 -3.82 -3.57
N ALA A 141 5.51 -3.22 -3.70
CA ALA A 141 4.41 -3.71 -4.51
C ALA A 141 4.45 -3.14 -5.93
N LYS A 142 4.08 -3.97 -6.90
CA LYS A 142 4.04 -3.61 -8.34
C LYS A 142 2.63 -3.43 -8.90
N GLU A 143 1.63 -3.90 -8.16
CA GLU A 143 0.22 -3.83 -8.56
C GLU A 143 -0.61 -3.27 -7.40
N PHE A 144 -1.41 -2.27 -7.73
CA PHE A 144 -2.33 -1.59 -6.83
C PHE A 144 -3.75 -1.74 -7.34
N GLU A 145 -4.68 -1.79 -6.41
CA GLU A 145 -6.10 -1.84 -6.67
C GLU A 145 -6.68 -0.46 -6.35
N PHE A 146 -7.41 0.12 -7.31
CA PHE A 146 -8.20 1.33 -7.11
C PHE A 146 -9.66 0.94 -7.02
N LEU A 147 -10.34 1.44 -5.99
CA LEU A 147 -11.71 1.07 -5.65
C LEU A 147 -12.58 2.32 -5.53
N LEU A 148 -13.78 2.26 -6.12
CA LEU A 148 -14.82 3.27 -5.97
C LEU A 148 -16.07 2.67 -5.33
N TYR A 149 -16.65 3.43 -4.43
CA TYR A 149 -17.84 3.09 -3.66
C TYR A 149 -18.90 4.16 -3.83
N ASN A 150 -20.16 3.75 -3.79
CA ASN A 150 -21.25 4.70 -3.65
C ASN A 150 -21.31 5.15 -2.19
N THR A 151 -21.78 6.37 -1.95
CA THR A 151 -21.96 6.88 -0.57
C THR A 151 -22.94 6.04 0.23
N ASP A 152 -23.90 5.40 -0.44
CA ASP A 152 -24.96 4.61 0.20
C ASP A 152 -24.53 3.16 0.50
N ASN A 153 -23.38 2.71 -0.05
CA ASN A 153 -22.85 1.38 0.20
C ASN A 153 -21.32 1.36 0.09
N ILE A 154 -20.67 1.38 1.26
CA ILE A 154 -19.21 1.31 1.40
C ILE A 154 -18.68 -0.11 1.63
N SER A 155 -19.57 -1.09 1.77
CA SER A 155 -19.18 -2.49 2.06
C SER A 155 -18.68 -3.21 0.81
N ALA A 156 -19.05 -2.74 -0.39
CA ALA A 156 -18.61 -3.31 -1.65
C ALA A 156 -18.36 -2.22 -2.70
N PRO A 157 -17.20 -2.23 -3.38
CA PRO A 157 -16.93 -1.29 -4.45
C PRO A 157 -17.81 -1.60 -5.66
N PHE A 158 -18.36 -0.57 -6.30
CA PHE A 158 -19.11 -0.73 -7.56
C PHE A 158 -18.18 -0.70 -8.78
N PHE A 159 -16.96 -0.17 -8.61
CA PHE A 159 -15.92 -0.18 -9.62
C PHE A 159 -14.56 -0.46 -8.99
N THR A 160 -13.83 -1.38 -9.62
CA THR A 160 -12.48 -1.78 -9.25
C THR A 160 -11.64 -1.85 -10.51
N THR A 161 -10.39 -1.37 -10.42
CA THR A 161 -9.40 -1.57 -11.47
C THR A 161 -8.01 -1.74 -10.87
N TYR A 162 -7.08 -2.27 -11.66
CA TYR A 162 -5.70 -2.48 -11.25
C TYR A 162 -4.79 -1.52 -12.01
N VAL A 163 -3.84 -0.93 -11.27
CA VAL A 163 -2.83 -0.05 -11.84
C VAL A 163 -1.44 -0.47 -11.35
N SER A 164 -0.43 -0.32 -12.21
CA SER A 164 0.97 -0.55 -11.86
C SER A 164 1.69 0.70 -11.37
N LYS A 165 1.05 1.87 -11.49
CA LYS A 165 1.57 3.16 -11.04
C LYS A 165 0.90 3.54 -9.73
N LEU A 166 1.57 4.40 -8.95
CA LEU A 166 1.04 4.98 -7.71
C LEU A 166 0.00 6.09 -7.93
N LYS A 167 -0.74 6.01 -9.04
CA LYS A 167 -1.75 6.99 -9.42
C LYS A 167 -2.70 6.47 -10.48
N ILE A 168 -3.90 7.03 -10.52
CA ILE A 168 -4.90 6.82 -11.57
C ILE A 168 -5.45 8.16 -12.08
N PRO A 169 -5.34 8.49 -13.38
CA PRO A 169 -6.00 9.63 -13.99
C PRO A 169 -7.53 9.56 -13.88
N VAL A 170 -8.19 10.69 -13.64
CA VAL A 170 -9.66 10.75 -13.53
C VAL A 170 -10.36 10.25 -14.80
N LYS A 171 -9.82 10.53 -15.99
CA LYS A 171 -10.35 10.03 -17.27
C LYS A 171 -10.52 8.50 -17.36
N ASP A 172 -9.75 7.74 -16.58
CA ASP A 172 -9.75 6.28 -16.64
C ASP A 172 -10.98 5.68 -15.92
N PHE A 173 -11.60 6.44 -15.01
CA PHE A 173 -12.80 6.00 -14.28
C PHE A 173 -13.99 6.95 -14.38
N SER A 174 -13.83 8.17 -14.91
CA SER A 174 -14.89 9.20 -14.94
C SER A 174 -16.15 8.77 -15.71
N LYS A 175 -16.04 7.83 -16.66
CA LYS A 175 -17.18 7.24 -17.38
C LYS A 175 -18.04 6.32 -16.51
N LYS A 176 -17.58 5.92 -15.33
CA LYS A 176 -18.28 5.03 -14.39
C LYS A 176 -19.11 5.79 -13.36
N ILE A 177 -18.94 7.11 -13.29
CA ILE A 177 -19.57 8.00 -12.33
C ILE A 177 -20.43 9.04 -13.04
N LYS A 178 -21.31 9.71 -12.29
CA LYS A 178 -22.27 10.69 -12.81
C LYS A 178 -22.08 12.06 -12.14
N PRO A 179 -22.26 13.16 -12.88
CA PRO A 179 -22.30 14.49 -12.29
C PRO A 179 -23.43 14.62 -11.24
N GLY A 180 -23.22 15.49 -10.26
CA GLY A 180 -24.12 15.71 -9.13
C GLY A 180 -24.09 14.62 -8.05
N THR A 181 -23.11 13.71 -8.11
CA THR A 181 -23.01 12.57 -7.17
C THR A 181 -21.65 12.56 -6.48
N SER A 182 -21.65 12.22 -5.19
CA SER A 182 -20.45 12.00 -4.39
C SER A 182 -20.13 10.51 -4.32
N TYR A 183 -18.84 10.19 -4.26
CA TYR A 183 -18.32 8.83 -4.19
C TYR A 183 -17.25 8.75 -3.12
N PHE A 184 -17.03 7.55 -2.60
CA PHE A 184 -15.83 7.26 -1.84
C PHE A 184 -14.84 6.50 -2.71
N TRP A 185 -13.55 6.72 -2.46
CA TRP A 185 -12.49 6.03 -3.18
C TRP A 185 -11.35 5.66 -2.24
N THR A 186 -10.60 4.63 -2.62
CA THR A 186 -9.33 4.29 -1.97
C THR A 186 -8.40 3.57 -2.94
N ALA A 187 -7.16 3.38 -2.52
CA ALA A 187 -6.20 2.53 -3.19
C ALA A 187 -5.55 1.57 -2.19
N ALA A 188 -5.30 0.34 -2.62
CA ALA A 188 -4.63 -0.68 -1.83
C ALA A 188 -3.57 -1.41 -2.67
N ILE A 189 -2.65 -2.11 -2.01
CA ILE A 189 -1.86 -3.14 -2.71
C ILE A 189 -2.82 -4.27 -3.09
N LYS A 190 -2.66 -4.86 -4.26
CA LYS A 190 -3.51 -5.97 -4.72
C LYS A 190 -3.59 -7.08 -3.65
N GLY A 191 -4.80 -7.41 -3.21
CA GLY A 191 -5.07 -8.42 -2.18
C GLY A 191 -4.92 -7.92 -0.74
N GLU A 192 -4.56 -6.66 -0.52
CA GLU A 192 -4.66 -5.99 0.78
C GLU A 192 -5.93 -5.14 0.87
N VAL A 193 -6.37 -4.86 2.10
CA VAL A 193 -7.46 -3.92 2.38
C VAL A 193 -6.86 -2.61 2.84
N ASN A 194 -7.40 -1.51 2.33
CA ASN A 194 -7.19 -0.16 2.85
C ASN A 194 -8.55 0.41 3.27
N GLU A 195 -8.72 0.67 4.57
CA GLU A 195 -9.97 1.20 5.13
C GLU A 195 -10.04 2.74 5.02
N GLU A 196 -8.96 3.40 4.58
CA GLU A 196 -8.92 4.84 4.42
C GLU A 196 -9.67 5.26 3.16
N LEU A 197 -10.95 5.58 3.33
CA LEU A 197 -11.82 6.11 2.28
C LEU A 197 -11.66 7.63 2.16
N LYS A 198 -11.56 8.10 0.91
CA LYS A 198 -11.45 9.51 0.52
C LYS A 198 -12.68 9.92 -0.27
N ILE A 199 -12.98 11.21 -0.34
CA ILE A 199 -14.20 11.72 -0.99
C ILE A 199 -13.88 12.21 -2.40
N PHE A 200 -14.68 11.80 -3.36
CA PHE A 200 -14.65 12.30 -4.73
C PHE A 200 -16.04 12.82 -5.12
N ASN A 201 -16.19 14.13 -5.24
CA ASN A 201 -17.43 14.78 -5.64
C ASN A 201 -17.38 15.05 -7.15
N TYR A 202 -18.27 14.43 -7.92
CA TYR A 202 -18.46 14.81 -9.32
C TYR A 202 -19.50 15.93 -9.38
N VAL A 203 -19.03 17.17 -9.50
CA VAL A 203 -19.85 18.37 -9.58
C VAL A 203 -20.32 18.59 -11.02
N SER A 204 -21.58 19.04 -11.19
CA SER A 204 -22.09 19.37 -12.53
C SER A 204 -21.38 20.59 -13.11
N LYS A 205 -21.31 20.68 -14.44
CA LYS A 205 -20.66 21.81 -15.11
C LYS A 205 -21.33 23.14 -14.81
N GLU A 206 -22.64 23.13 -14.67
CA GLU A 206 -23.47 24.30 -14.36
C GLU A 206 -23.18 24.78 -12.93
N THR A 207 -23.11 23.85 -11.98
CA THR A 207 -22.77 24.15 -10.59
C THR A 207 -21.35 24.71 -10.48
N PHE A 208 -20.40 24.09 -11.18
CA PHE A 208 -19.04 24.58 -11.22
C PHE A 208 -18.93 25.96 -11.88
N ALA A 209 -19.68 26.23 -12.95
CA ALA A 209 -19.68 27.53 -13.61
C ALA A 209 -20.13 28.66 -12.66
N VAL A 210 -21.14 28.42 -11.81
CA VAL A 210 -21.58 29.37 -10.78
C VAL A 210 -20.47 29.63 -9.75
N ILE A 211 -19.79 28.58 -9.28
CA ILE A 211 -18.66 28.70 -8.35
C ILE A 211 -17.53 29.52 -8.97
N LEU A 212 -17.15 29.21 -10.21
CA LEU A 212 -16.09 29.91 -10.91
C LEU A 212 -16.44 31.40 -11.14
N ASP A 213 -17.69 31.70 -11.48
CA ASP A 213 -18.16 33.08 -11.63
C ASP A 213 -18.09 33.84 -10.30
N ASN A 214 -18.50 33.22 -9.20
CA ASN A 214 -18.36 33.81 -7.86
C ASN A 214 -16.90 34.05 -7.47
N ILE A 215 -15.98 33.12 -7.76
CA ILE A 215 -14.55 33.29 -7.51
C ILE A 215 -13.97 34.45 -8.35
N LYS A 216 -14.38 34.56 -9.61
CA LYS A 216 -13.93 35.64 -10.50
C LYS A 216 -14.33 37.02 -9.98
N LYS A 217 -15.53 37.16 -9.41
CA LYS A 217 -16.06 38.42 -8.84
C LYS A 217 -15.37 38.88 -7.56
N GLN A 218 -14.60 38.02 -6.88
CA GLN A 218 -13.90 38.36 -5.63
C GLN A 218 -12.55 39.07 -5.85
N GLY A 219 -12.18 39.38 -7.09
CA GLY A 219 -10.93 40.09 -7.40
C GLY A 219 -10.96 41.57 -7.03
N ALA A 220 -9.77 42.19 -6.97
CA ALA A 220 -9.63 43.63 -6.83
C ALA A 220 -10.14 44.38 -8.06
N ALA A 221 -10.40 45.69 -7.92
CA ALA A 221 -10.83 46.55 -9.04
C ALA A 221 -9.83 46.58 -10.20
N PHE A 222 -8.54 46.38 -9.90
CA PHE A 222 -7.49 46.18 -10.88
C PHE A 222 -6.61 45.01 -10.44
N GLU A 223 -6.45 44.02 -11.31
CA GLU A 223 -5.62 42.84 -11.11
C GLU A 223 -5.02 42.49 -12.48
N ALA A 224 -3.70 42.27 -12.55
CA ALA A 224 -3.07 41.89 -13.81
C ALA A 224 -3.58 40.50 -14.26
N PRO A 225 -3.68 40.19 -15.57
CA PRO A 225 -4.21 38.90 -16.01
C PRO A 225 -3.51 37.66 -15.43
N ALA A 226 -2.19 37.74 -15.21
CA ALA A 226 -1.42 36.67 -14.59
C ALA A 226 -1.73 36.52 -13.08
N GLU A 227 -1.87 37.64 -12.37
CA GLU A 227 -2.24 37.69 -10.95
C GLU A 227 -3.67 37.15 -10.74
N GLN A 228 -4.61 37.56 -11.59
CA GLN A 228 -5.98 37.06 -11.59
C GLN A 228 -6.02 35.55 -11.81
N ALA A 229 -5.24 35.03 -12.78
CA ALA A 229 -5.16 33.59 -13.00
C ALA A 229 -4.59 32.87 -11.77
N TYR A 230 -3.54 33.43 -11.15
CA TYR A 230 -2.93 32.87 -9.94
C TYR A 230 -3.92 32.80 -8.77
N ARG A 231 -4.60 33.91 -8.47
CA ARG A 231 -5.60 33.99 -7.41
C ARG A 231 -6.76 33.02 -7.64
N ILE A 232 -7.27 32.93 -8.87
CA ILE A 232 -8.33 31.96 -9.19
C ILE A 232 -7.84 30.53 -8.95
N GLY A 233 -6.60 30.21 -9.38
CA GLY A 233 -5.98 28.90 -9.11
C GLY A 233 -5.92 28.59 -7.62
N PHE A 234 -5.48 29.55 -6.80
CA PHE A 234 -5.42 29.43 -5.34
C PHE A 234 -6.79 29.19 -4.70
N MET A 235 -7.80 29.97 -5.11
CA MET A 235 -9.16 29.79 -4.58
C MET A 235 -9.80 28.47 -5.00
N LEU A 236 -9.48 27.97 -6.20
CA LEU A 236 -9.93 26.66 -6.65
C LEU A 236 -9.23 25.53 -5.90
N GLU A 237 -7.95 25.67 -5.59
CA GLU A 237 -7.20 24.72 -4.77
C GLU A 237 -7.78 24.62 -3.35
N ASP A 238 -8.03 25.76 -2.70
CA ASP A 238 -8.67 25.83 -1.38
C ASP A 238 -10.08 25.20 -1.39
N ALA A 239 -10.82 25.41 -2.48
CA ALA A 239 -12.11 24.78 -2.73
C ALA A 239 -12.01 23.32 -3.25
N HIS A 240 -10.82 22.72 -3.27
CA HIS A 240 -10.54 21.34 -3.68
C HIS A 240 -10.90 21.00 -5.15
N TYR A 241 -11.00 22.01 -6.03
CA TYR A 241 -11.09 21.87 -7.49
C TYR A 241 -9.69 21.77 -8.11
N LEU A 242 -8.98 20.71 -7.77
CA LEU A 242 -7.53 20.58 -8.00
C LEU A 242 -7.16 20.52 -9.49
N ALA A 243 -8.03 19.93 -10.32
CA ALA A 243 -7.79 19.81 -11.75
C ALA A 243 -7.85 21.18 -12.44
N GLU A 244 -8.82 22.01 -12.06
CA GLU A 244 -8.99 23.37 -12.58
C GLU A 244 -7.96 24.33 -11.97
N ALA A 245 -7.61 24.18 -10.69
CA ALA A 245 -6.53 24.93 -10.07
C ALA A 245 -5.21 24.79 -10.84
N LEU A 246 -4.86 23.57 -11.27
CA LEU A 246 -3.71 23.31 -12.13
C LEU A 246 -3.74 24.10 -13.43
N GLU A 247 -4.89 24.16 -14.13
CA GLU A 247 -5.01 24.93 -15.37
C GLU A 247 -4.75 26.41 -15.14
N TYR A 248 -5.29 26.97 -14.05
CA TYR A 248 -5.10 28.37 -13.70
C TYR A 248 -3.66 28.70 -13.28
N TYR A 249 -2.99 27.80 -12.55
CA TYR A 249 -1.56 27.96 -12.27
C TYR A 249 -0.68 27.87 -13.52
N ASN A 250 -0.99 26.96 -14.45
CA ASN A 250 -0.31 26.93 -15.75
C ASN A 250 -0.54 28.24 -16.51
N LYS A 251 -1.77 28.76 -16.51
CA LYS A 251 -2.12 30.02 -17.16
C LYS A 251 -1.36 31.21 -16.55
N ALA A 252 -1.29 31.31 -15.23
CA ALA A 252 -0.55 32.37 -14.55
C ALA A 252 0.94 32.35 -14.91
N ALA A 253 1.58 31.18 -14.84
CA ALA A 253 3.00 31.02 -15.18
C ALA A 253 3.30 31.26 -16.67
N ALA A 254 2.32 31.05 -17.57
CA ALA A 254 2.45 31.33 -18.99
C ALA A 254 2.27 32.82 -19.31
N LEU A 255 1.37 33.52 -18.60
CA LEU A 255 1.11 34.94 -18.79
C LEU A 255 2.23 35.83 -18.25
N ASP A 256 2.91 35.40 -17.18
CA ASP A 256 4.10 36.07 -16.64
C ASP A 256 5.18 35.03 -16.32
N THR A 257 6.03 34.76 -17.31
CA THR A 257 7.09 33.74 -17.24
C THR A 257 8.28 34.16 -16.38
N ALA A 258 8.45 35.46 -16.13
CA ALA A 258 9.53 36.00 -15.32
C ALA A 258 9.23 35.84 -13.82
N ASN A 259 7.94 35.87 -13.45
CA ASN A 259 7.52 35.77 -12.05
C ASN A 259 7.90 34.42 -11.42
N ALA A 260 8.78 34.48 -10.42
CA ALA A 260 9.29 33.29 -9.73
C ALA A 260 8.22 32.62 -8.84
N LEU A 261 7.27 33.39 -8.29
CA LEU A 261 6.21 32.87 -7.43
C LEU A 261 5.32 31.90 -8.23
N TYR A 262 4.79 32.33 -9.38
CA TYR A 262 3.86 31.52 -10.17
C TYR A 262 4.48 30.21 -10.63
N ARG A 263 5.75 30.24 -11.07
CA ARG A 263 6.49 29.04 -11.48
C ARG A 263 6.76 28.11 -10.31
N THR A 264 7.18 28.65 -9.16
CA THR A 264 7.44 27.85 -7.96
C THR A 264 6.17 27.20 -7.43
N THR A 265 5.06 27.93 -7.36
CA THR A 265 3.75 27.39 -6.97
C THR A 265 3.33 26.28 -7.93
N LEU A 266 3.39 26.50 -9.25
CA LEU A 266 3.04 25.46 -10.23
C LEU A 266 3.91 24.21 -10.09
N MET A 267 5.22 24.35 -9.89
CA MET A 267 6.11 23.21 -9.69
C MET A 267 5.83 22.47 -8.38
N SER A 268 5.55 23.20 -7.28
CA SER A 268 5.17 22.58 -6.01
C SER A 268 3.86 21.81 -6.15
N PHE A 269 2.85 22.42 -6.78
CA PHE A 269 1.56 21.79 -7.04
C PHE A 269 1.74 20.51 -7.87
N LYS A 270 2.48 20.58 -8.98
CA LYS A 270 2.77 19.40 -9.81
C LYS A 270 3.47 18.29 -9.01
N LYS A 271 4.43 18.65 -8.15
CA LYS A 271 5.14 17.70 -7.29
C LYS A 271 4.20 17.05 -6.27
N ASP A 272 3.38 17.85 -5.59
CA ASP A 272 2.47 17.36 -4.54
C ASP A 272 1.44 16.36 -5.09
N TYR A 273 1.00 16.53 -6.35
CA TYR A 273 0.03 15.65 -7.01
C TYR A 273 0.63 14.68 -8.03
N GLU A 274 1.95 14.49 -8.04
CA GLU A 274 2.65 13.55 -8.94
C GLU A 274 2.37 13.81 -10.45
N ILE A 275 2.23 15.07 -10.85
CA ILE A 275 1.95 15.55 -12.21
C ILE A 275 3.28 15.89 -12.90
N LYS A 276 3.40 15.53 -14.18
CA LYS A 276 4.59 15.83 -15.00
C LYS A 276 4.49 17.20 -15.68
#